data_AF-A0A2W0BDP8-F1
#
_entry.id   AF-A0A2W0BDP8-F1
#
_cell.length_a   1.000
_cell.length_b   1.000
_cell.length_c   1.000
_cell.angle_alpha   90.00
_cell.angle_beta   90.00
_cell.angle_gamma   90.00
#
_symmetry.space_group_name_H-M   'P 1'
#
loop_
_entity.id
_entity.type
_entity.pdbx_description
1 polymer ?
#
loop_
_entity_poly.entity_id
_entity_poly.type
_entity_poly.pdbx_seq_one_letter_code
_entity_poly.pdbx_strand_id
1 'polypeptide(L)'
;MVASAPTRPDYPVTTADATGQSSKHPAANPLVAKSPKAYAVGQASWYGKDFDGKPTASGEPYDMYELTAAHRTLPLGSWVKVTNLRNRRWILVRINDRGPVPLQRIIDLSYSAARILNMSGRGIAKVRLDLVRAPEQTSDMAMLTPPR
;
A
#
# COMPACT_ATOMS: atom_id res chain seq x y z
N MET A 1 -42.51 -38.67 31.89
CA MET A 1 -41.91 -37.38 31.48
C MET A 1 -40.46 -37.37 31.93
N VAL A 2 -39.62 -36.82 31.07
CA VAL A 2 -38.18 -37.04 30.91
C VAL A 2 -37.30 -36.69 32.12
N ALA A 3 -36.34 -37.57 32.41
CA ALA A 3 -35.20 -37.35 33.30
C ALA A 3 -33.96 -37.02 32.45
N SER A 4 -33.12 -36.07 32.87
CA SER A 4 -31.81 -35.83 32.24
C SER A 4 -30.82 -35.15 33.18
N ALA A 5 -29.75 -35.88 33.45
CA ALA A 5 -28.39 -35.49 33.81
C ALA A 5 -27.52 -36.76 33.56
N PRO A 6 -26.16 -36.76 33.46
CA PRO A 6 -25.15 -35.69 33.30
C PRO A 6 -23.98 -36.02 32.31
N THR A 7 -22.96 -35.12 32.23
CA THR A 7 -21.48 -35.30 31.96
C THR A 7 -20.89 -35.73 30.57
N ARG A 8 -19.73 -35.09 30.22
CA ARG A 8 -18.67 -35.31 29.16
C ARG A 8 -18.15 -36.79 29.04
N PRO A 9 -17.20 -37.21 28.15
CA PRO A 9 -16.35 -36.56 27.09
C PRO A 9 -16.37 -37.37 25.75
N ASP A 10 -15.58 -37.10 24.69
CA ASP A 10 -14.31 -37.80 24.37
C ASP A 10 -13.76 -37.40 22.99
N TYR A 11 -12.44 -37.19 22.88
CA TYR A 11 -11.71 -37.14 21.60
C TYR A 11 -11.08 -38.52 21.35
N PRO A 12 -11.20 -39.13 20.16
CA PRO A 12 -10.32 -40.22 19.78
C PRO A 12 -9.04 -39.69 19.11
N VAL A 13 -7.91 -40.15 19.64
CA VAL A 13 -6.61 -40.24 18.96
C VAL A 13 -6.57 -41.61 18.27
N THR A 14 -6.20 -41.67 16.99
CA THR A 14 -5.78 -42.94 16.35
C THR A 14 -4.56 -42.71 15.47
N THR A 15 -3.49 -43.38 15.84
CA THR A 15 -2.25 -43.67 15.09
C THR A 15 -2.45 -44.91 14.20
N ALA A 16 -1.84 -44.95 13.00
CA ALA A 16 -1.20 -46.14 12.40
C ALA A 16 -0.69 -45.89 10.96
N ASP A 17 0.63 -45.97 10.82
CA ASP A 17 1.47 -46.79 9.91
C ASP A 17 1.29 -46.90 8.37
N ALA A 18 2.45 -47.19 7.78
CA ALA A 18 2.90 -47.07 6.40
C ALA A 18 2.50 -48.22 5.44
N THR A 19 2.60 -47.95 4.12
CA THR A 19 3.41 -48.67 3.08
C THR A 19 2.70 -48.67 1.71
N GLY A 20 3.41 -48.29 0.62
CA GLY A 20 3.01 -48.64 -0.77
C GLY A 20 3.48 -47.67 -1.86
N GLN A 21 4.30 -48.14 -2.80
CA GLN A 21 5.03 -47.37 -3.82
C GLN A 21 4.32 -47.27 -5.20
N SER A 22 4.64 -46.18 -5.92
CA SER A 22 4.88 -46.05 -7.38
C SER A 22 3.72 -46.18 -8.40
N SER A 23 3.43 -45.10 -9.15
CA SER A 23 3.78 -44.99 -10.59
C SER A 23 3.10 -43.82 -11.36
N LYS A 24 3.95 -42.96 -11.95
CA LYS A 24 3.91 -42.29 -13.28
C LYS A 24 2.82 -41.26 -13.70
N HIS A 25 3.35 -40.11 -14.17
CA HIS A 25 2.82 -39.05 -15.10
C HIS A 25 2.11 -37.81 -14.52
N PRO A 26 2.27 -36.62 -15.14
CA PRO A 26 3.51 -35.86 -15.31
C PRO A 26 3.42 -34.50 -14.56
N ALA A 27 4.56 -33.82 -14.43
CA ALA A 27 4.67 -32.50 -13.82
C ALA A 27 3.77 -31.48 -14.54
N ALA A 28 2.64 -31.14 -13.93
CA ALA A 28 1.92 -29.91 -14.23
C ALA A 28 2.78 -28.76 -13.69
N ASN A 29 3.60 -28.18 -14.58
CA ASN A 29 4.21 -26.89 -14.36
C ASN A 29 3.08 -25.92 -14.00
N PRO A 30 2.96 -25.41 -12.75
CA PRO A 30 1.94 -24.41 -12.50
C PRO A 30 2.36 -23.21 -13.33
N LEU A 31 1.58 -22.94 -14.39
CA LEU A 31 1.66 -21.73 -15.17
C LEU A 31 1.83 -20.60 -14.16
N VAL A 32 3.01 -19.97 -14.17
CA VAL A 32 3.31 -18.80 -13.36
C VAL A 32 2.27 -17.77 -13.76
N ALA A 33 1.16 -17.74 -13.03
CA ALA A 33 0.20 -16.68 -13.09
C ALA A 33 1.01 -15.45 -12.72
N LYS A 34 1.32 -14.61 -13.71
CA LYS A 34 1.89 -13.29 -13.46
C LYS A 34 0.89 -12.60 -12.56
N SER A 35 1.15 -12.60 -11.26
CA SER A 35 0.39 -11.80 -10.31
C SER A 35 0.35 -10.38 -10.88
N PRO A 36 -0.83 -9.74 -10.94
CA PRO A 36 -0.89 -8.37 -11.43
C PRO A 36 0.13 -7.55 -10.64
N LYS A 37 0.95 -6.76 -11.35
CA LYS A 37 1.94 -5.90 -10.69
C LYS A 37 1.19 -5.06 -9.67
N ALA A 38 1.43 -5.31 -8.38
CA ALA A 38 0.81 -4.59 -7.26
C ALA A 38 1.31 -3.14 -7.15
N TYR A 39 1.86 -2.59 -8.23
CA TYR A 39 2.55 -1.31 -8.26
C TYR A 39 2.38 -0.61 -9.60
N ALA A 40 2.34 0.72 -9.55
CA ALA A 40 2.36 1.60 -10.73
C ALA A 40 3.69 2.35 -10.81
N VAL A 41 4.14 2.67 -12.03
CA VAL A 41 5.33 3.49 -12.26
C VAL A 41 4.99 4.64 -13.20
N GLY A 42 5.44 5.85 -12.88
CA GLY A 42 5.12 7.04 -13.64
C GLY A 42 5.79 8.28 -13.09
N GLN A 43 5.42 9.45 -13.61
CA GLN A 43 5.92 10.72 -13.09
C GLN A 43 5.11 11.18 -11.89
N ALA A 44 5.80 11.67 -10.86
CA ALA A 44 5.22 12.43 -9.78
C ALA A 44 5.53 13.92 -9.95
N SER A 45 4.63 14.77 -9.47
CA SER A 45 4.95 16.17 -9.15
C SER A 45 4.52 16.51 -7.72
N TRP A 46 4.47 17.79 -7.36
CA TRP A 46 3.99 18.25 -6.06
C TRP A 46 3.24 19.57 -6.17
N TYR A 47 2.30 19.81 -5.27
CA TYR A 47 1.47 21.02 -5.26
C TYR A 47 2.18 22.19 -4.58
N GLY A 48 2.21 23.34 -5.28
CA GLY A 48 2.81 24.57 -4.77
C GLY A 48 2.06 25.18 -3.58
N LYS A 49 2.69 26.15 -2.94
CA LYS A 49 2.17 26.89 -1.78
C LYS A 49 0.79 27.53 -2.00
N ASP A 50 0.42 27.83 -3.24
CA ASP A 50 -0.83 28.53 -3.56
C ASP A 50 -2.08 27.66 -3.34
N PHE A 51 -1.90 26.37 -3.05
CA PHE A 51 -2.98 25.45 -2.70
C PHE A 51 -3.18 25.33 -1.20
N ASP A 52 -2.24 25.80 -0.37
CA ASP A 52 -2.27 25.64 1.09
C ASP A 52 -3.55 26.24 1.69
N GLY A 53 -4.20 25.49 2.56
CA GLY A 53 -5.49 25.83 3.19
C GLY A 53 -6.73 25.68 2.30
N LYS A 54 -6.59 25.32 1.01
CA LYS A 54 -7.75 25.09 0.13
C LYS A 54 -8.35 23.69 0.36
N PRO A 55 -9.66 23.52 0.19
CA PRO A 55 -10.30 22.21 0.35
C PRO A 55 -9.79 21.21 -0.69
N THR A 56 -9.52 19.99 -0.24
CA THR A 56 -9.23 18.81 -1.08
C THR A 56 -10.51 18.02 -1.38
N ALA A 57 -10.42 17.01 -2.25
CA ALA A 57 -11.53 16.11 -2.54
C ALA A 57 -12.00 15.27 -1.33
N SER A 58 -11.20 15.10 -0.26
CA SER A 58 -11.68 14.50 0.99
C SER A 58 -12.48 15.46 1.86
N GLY A 59 -12.51 16.76 1.52
CA GLY A 59 -13.11 17.82 2.31
C GLY A 59 -12.17 18.44 3.33
N GLU A 60 -11.00 17.85 3.57
CA GLU A 60 -9.97 18.37 4.46
C GLU A 60 -9.19 19.50 3.74
N PRO A 61 -8.80 20.59 4.43
CA PRO A 61 -7.87 21.57 3.87
C PRO A 61 -6.53 20.92 3.52
N TYR A 62 -5.96 21.29 2.38
CA TYR A 62 -4.61 20.88 2.03
C TYR A 62 -3.61 21.56 2.97
N ASP A 63 -2.83 20.76 3.69
CA ASP A 63 -1.65 21.18 4.43
C ASP A 63 -0.39 20.71 3.69
N MET A 64 0.43 21.66 3.25
CA MET A 64 1.65 21.36 2.51
C MET A 64 2.73 20.61 3.31
N TYR A 65 2.63 20.63 4.65
CA TYR A 65 3.56 19.98 5.58
C TYR A 65 3.14 18.56 5.98
N GLU A 66 1.89 18.16 5.71
CA GLU A 66 1.42 16.79 5.90
C GLU A 66 1.97 15.82 4.83
N LEU A 67 1.87 14.51 5.11
CA LEU A 67 2.25 13.43 4.18
C LEU A 67 1.05 12.96 3.35
N THR A 68 0.56 13.84 2.49
CA THR A 68 -0.63 13.63 1.66
C THR A 68 -0.31 13.67 0.17
N ALA A 69 -1.22 13.16 -0.64
CA ALA A 69 -1.11 13.17 -2.10
C ALA A 69 -2.48 13.13 -2.80
N ALA A 70 -2.49 13.56 -4.05
CA ALA A 70 -3.63 13.41 -4.95
C ALA A 70 -3.42 12.27 -5.95
N HIS A 71 -4.47 11.48 -6.16
CA HIS A 71 -4.49 10.40 -7.15
C HIS A 71 -5.87 10.29 -7.82
N ARG A 72 -5.88 9.86 -9.09
CA ARG A 72 -7.09 9.89 -9.93
C ARG A 72 -8.16 8.92 -9.47
N THR A 73 -7.75 7.70 -9.20
CA THR A 73 -8.67 6.56 -9.03
C THR A 73 -8.53 5.83 -7.71
N LEU A 74 -7.52 6.16 -6.90
CA LEU A 74 -7.35 5.48 -5.61
C LEU A 74 -8.41 6.00 -4.64
N PRO A 75 -9.03 5.13 -3.81
CA PRO A 75 -9.95 5.56 -2.78
C PRO A 75 -9.31 6.62 -1.87
N LEU A 76 -10.06 7.64 -1.50
CA LEU A 76 -9.60 8.60 -0.49
C LEU A 76 -9.39 7.86 0.84
N GLY A 77 -8.36 8.23 1.58
CA GLY A 77 -7.89 7.53 2.79
C GLY A 77 -6.94 6.36 2.51
N SER A 78 -6.73 5.97 1.25
CA SER A 78 -5.74 4.93 0.93
C SER A 78 -4.33 5.38 1.27
N TRP A 79 -3.46 4.44 1.64
CA TRP A 79 -2.05 4.69 1.88
C TRP A 79 -1.20 4.11 0.76
N VAL A 80 -0.20 4.86 0.33
CA VAL A 80 0.67 4.49 -0.79
C VAL A 80 2.12 4.71 -0.40
N LYS A 81 2.96 3.69 -0.61
CA LYS A 81 4.41 3.86 -0.60
C LYS A 81 4.86 4.44 -1.93
N VAL A 82 5.42 5.63 -1.86
CA VAL A 82 5.99 6.32 -3.02
C VAL A 82 7.50 6.17 -2.95
N THR A 83 8.08 5.55 -3.96
CA THR A 83 9.54 5.38 -4.07
C THR A 83 10.07 6.22 -5.23
N ASN A 84 10.98 7.15 -4.97
CA ASN A 84 11.72 7.87 -6.00
C ASN A 84 12.77 6.94 -6.63
N LEU A 85 12.61 6.62 -7.91
CA LEU A 85 13.44 5.62 -8.58
C LEU A 85 14.87 6.09 -8.82
N ARG A 86 15.13 7.41 -8.78
CA ARG A 86 16.49 7.96 -8.99
C ARG A 86 17.39 7.76 -7.78
N ASN A 87 16.87 7.95 -6.57
CA ASN A 87 17.66 7.96 -5.33
C ASN A 87 17.23 6.86 -4.35
N ARG A 88 16.24 6.05 -4.70
CA ARG A 88 15.70 4.94 -3.89
C ARG A 88 15.09 5.36 -2.55
N ARG A 89 14.93 6.67 -2.30
CA ARG A 89 14.20 7.19 -1.14
C ARG A 89 12.72 6.90 -1.31
N TRP A 90 12.04 6.65 -0.22
CA TRP A 90 10.61 6.33 -0.22
C TRP A 90 9.91 6.96 0.97
N ILE A 91 8.60 7.17 0.85
CA ILE A 91 7.73 7.71 1.91
C ILE A 91 6.36 7.05 1.78
N LEU A 92 5.63 6.90 2.88
CA LEU A 92 4.19 6.62 2.84
C LEU A 92 3.39 7.93 2.81
N VAL A 93 2.40 8.00 1.94
CA VAL A 93 1.47 9.13 1.86
C VAL A 93 0.03 8.64 1.88
N ARG A 94 -0.86 9.46 2.45
CA ARG A 94 -2.30 9.25 2.39
C ARG A 94 -2.89 9.95 1.18
N ILE A 95 -3.79 9.28 0.48
CA ILE A 95 -4.54 9.89 -0.62
C ILE A 95 -5.70 10.68 -0.04
N ASN A 96 -5.66 12.01 -0.10
CA ASN A 96 -6.75 12.89 0.36
C ASN A 96 -7.36 13.74 -0.76
N ASP A 97 -6.78 13.70 -1.97
CA ASP A 97 -7.23 14.57 -3.05
C ASP A 97 -7.30 13.88 -4.43
N ARG A 98 -7.87 14.59 -5.42
CA ARG A 98 -8.02 14.16 -6.81
C ARG A 98 -7.10 14.93 -7.74
N GLY A 99 -6.54 14.20 -8.69
CA GLY A 99 -5.50 14.68 -9.60
C GLY A 99 -4.55 13.54 -9.93
N PRO A 100 -3.46 13.77 -10.68
CA PRO A 100 -3.07 15.01 -11.35
C PRO A 100 -3.98 15.40 -12.53
N VAL A 101 -3.90 16.65 -13.01
CA VAL A 101 -4.57 17.06 -14.28
C VAL A 101 -3.81 16.50 -15.51
N PRO A 102 -2.47 16.66 -15.64
CA PRO A 102 -1.72 16.13 -16.79
C PRO A 102 -1.65 14.61 -16.77
N LEU A 103 -2.05 13.95 -17.86
CA LEU A 103 -2.15 12.50 -17.98
C LEU A 103 -0.82 11.76 -17.76
N GLN A 104 0.31 12.43 -18.04
CA GLN A 104 1.65 11.86 -17.87
C GLN A 104 2.08 11.71 -16.39
N ARG A 105 1.41 12.39 -15.46
CA ARG A 105 1.71 12.30 -14.01
C ARG A 105 0.75 11.31 -13.35
N ILE A 106 1.25 10.43 -12.51
CA ILE A 106 0.44 9.43 -11.80
C ILE A 106 0.07 9.85 -10.38
N ILE A 107 0.80 10.79 -9.78
CA ILE A 107 0.57 11.29 -8.42
C ILE A 107 1.09 12.72 -8.30
N ASP A 108 0.39 13.55 -7.52
CA ASP A 108 0.89 14.86 -7.10
C ASP A 108 1.00 14.84 -5.57
N LEU A 109 2.20 15.11 -5.05
CA LEU A 109 2.56 14.98 -3.63
C LEU A 109 2.42 16.31 -2.89
N SER A 110 2.33 16.25 -1.56
CA SER A 110 2.58 17.42 -0.72
C SER A 110 4.03 17.90 -0.81
N TYR A 111 4.28 19.15 -0.42
CA TYR A 111 5.62 19.71 -0.37
C TYR A 111 6.55 18.91 0.56
N SER A 112 6.06 18.53 1.75
CA SER A 112 6.82 17.73 2.72
C SER A 112 7.27 16.37 2.14
N ALA A 113 6.34 15.64 1.50
CA ALA A 113 6.65 14.38 0.84
C ALA A 113 7.68 14.57 -0.29
N ALA A 114 7.55 15.63 -1.10
CA ALA A 114 8.50 15.95 -2.17
C ALA A 114 9.90 16.29 -1.64
N ARG A 115 10.02 16.97 -0.49
CA ARG A 115 11.30 17.22 0.17
C ARG A 115 11.94 15.93 0.66
N ILE A 116 11.17 15.07 1.32
CA ILE A 116 11.68 13.78 1.83
C ILE A 116 12.11 12.86 0.69
N LEU A 117 11.41 12.88 -0.44
CA LEU A 117 11.83 12.14 -1.64
C LEU A 117 12.99 12.81 -2.40
N ASN A 118 13.47 13.97 -1.95
CA ASN A 118 14.49 14.79 -2.62
C ASN A 118 14.14 15.05 -4.10
N MET A 119 12.91 15.52 -4.33
CA MET A 119 12.41 15.91 -5.65
C MET A 119 11.85 17.34 -5.71
N SER A 120 11.63 18.00 -4.58
CA SER A 120 11.05 19.36 -4.53
C SER A 120 11.79 20.35 -5.44
N GLY A 121 13.13 20.38 -5.41
CA GLY A 121 13.93 21.30 -6.22
C GLY A 121 13.85 21.08 -7.74
N ARG A 122 13.55 19.86 -8.20
CA ARG A 122 13.37 19.56 -9.65
C ARG A 122 11.91 19.65 -10.10
N GLY A 123 10.96 19.74 -9.18
CA GLY A 123 9.52 19.73 -9.48
C GLY A 123 8.94 18.35 -9.78
N ILE A 124 9.66 17.52 -10.55
CA ILE A 124 9.19 16.21 -11.02
C ILE A 124 10.19 15.08 -10.72
N ALA A 125 9.68 13.85 -10.58
CA ALA A 125 10.49 12.64 -10.46
C ALA A 125 9.78 11.41 -11.01
N LYS A 126 10.54 10.43 -11.50
CA LYS A 126 10.00 9.10 -11.83
C LYS A 126 9.86 8.30 -10.53
N VAL A 127 8.65 7.84 -10.23
CA VAL A 127 8.33 7.14 -8.98
C VAL A 127 7.68 5.78 -9.23
N ARG A 128 7.75 4.91 -8.23
CA ARG A 128 6.92 3.72 -8.09
C ARG A 128 5.93 3.94 -6.94
N LEU A 129 4.68 3.54 -7.17
CA LEU A 129 3.60 3.54 -6.18
C LEU A 129 3.28 2.10 -5.81
N ASP A 130 3.37 1.76 -4.53
CA ASP A 130 2.90 0.50 -3.98
C ASP A 130 1.73 0.79 -3.03
N LEU A 131 0.56 0.20 -3.29
CA LEU A 131 -0.59 0.33 -2.39
C LEU A 131 -0.29 -0.42 -1.10
N VAL A 132 -0.47 0.22 0.05
CA VAL A 132 -0.24 -0.39 1.36
C VAL A 132 -1.52 -0.35 2.20
N ARG A 133 -1.62 -1.26 3.16
CA ARG A 133 -2.65 -1.17 4.20
C ARG A 133 -2.36 0.08 5.05
N ALA A 134 -3.42 0.71 5.56
CA ALA A 134 -3.27 1.82 6.48
C ALA A 134 -2.36 1.40 7.67
N PRO A 135 -1.45 2.27 8.13
CA PRO A 135 -0.72 2.03 9.37
C PRO A 135 -1.74 2.06 10.52
N GLU A 136 -2.04 0.90 11.09
CA GLU A 136 -3.04 0.75 12.16
C GLU A 136 -2.44 1.04 13.56
N GLN A 137 -1.11 1.05 13.69
CA GLN A 137 -0.42 1.20 14.98
C GLN A 137 0.70 2.26 14.93
N THR A 138 0.94 2.95 16.04
CA THR A 138 1.97 3.99 16.20
C THR A 138 3.38 3.53 15.80
N SER A 139 3.68 2.23 15.92
CA SER A 139 4.93 1.62 15.43
C SER A 139 5.11 1.71 13.91
N ASP A 140 4.02 1.69 13.15
CA ASP A 140 4.03 1.83 11.69
C ASP A 140 4.17 3.29 11.25
N MET A 141 3.84 4.25 12.12
CA MET A 141 4.05 5.68 11.83
C MET A 141 5.55 6.03 11.73
N ALA A 142 6.41 5.31 12.46
CA ALA A 142 7.87 5.44 12.30
C ALA A 142 8.34 4.98 10.89
N MET A 143 7.55 4.16 10.19
CA MET A 143 7.81 3.73 8.81
C MET A 143 7.31 4.72 7.76
N LEU A 144 6.65 5.82 8.14
CA LEU A 144 6.21 6.83 7.18
C LEU A 144 7.39 7.47 6.44
N THR A 145 8.56 7.54 7.09
CA THR A 145 9.75 8.24 6.62
C THR A 145 10.93 7.27 6.52
N PRO A 146 11.79 7.34 5.49
CA PRO A 146 12.92 6.43 5.39
C PRO A 146 13.92 6.75 6.53
N PRO A 147 14.66 5.75 7.05
CA PRO A 147 15.70 5.99 8.04
C PRO A 147 16.72 7.02 7.51
N ARG A 148 17.20 7.89 8.40
CA ARG A 148 18.06 9.04 8.06
C ARG A 148 19.35 8.62 7.38
#